data_AF-A0A8X7VTD3-F1
#
_entry.id   AF-A0A8X7VTD3-F1
#
_cell.length_a   1.000
_cell.length_b   1.000
_cell.length_c   1.000
_cell.angle_alpha   90.00
_cell.angle_beta   90.00
_cell.angle_gamma   90.00
#
_symmetry.space_group_name_H-M   'P 1'
#
loop_
_entity.id
_entity.type
_entity.pdbx_description
1 polymer ?
#
loop_
_entity_poly.entity_id
_entity_poly.type
_entity_poly.pdbx_seq_one_letter_code
_entity_poly.pdbx_strand_id
1 'polypeptide(L)' 'MAQQEASSSPGAEVVGRAFVEQYYHILHQSPGLVHRFYQDSSLLTRPDATGSVTTVTTMQVRDSMLFKLYKLFNF' A
#
# COMPACT_ATOMS: atom_id res chain seq x y z
N MET A 1 13.81 -41.97 -1.86
CA MET A 1 13.35 -40.93 -2.80
C MET A 1 12.62 -39.88 -1.97
N ALA A 2 13.14 -38.66 -1.89
CA ALA A 2 12.49 -37.56 -1.17
C ALA A 2 11.80 -36.66 -2.21
N GLN A 3 10.48 -36.54 -2.12
CA GLN A 3 9.72 -35.58 -2.92
C GLN A 3 9.95 -34.19 -2.32
N GLN A 4 10.59 -33.31 -3.08
CA GLN A 4 10.51 -31.87 -2.83
C GLN A 4 9.07 -31.46 -3.13
N GLU A 5 8.33 -31.07 -2.08
CA GLU A 5 7.06 -30.36 -2.22
C GLU A 5 7.35 -29.03 -2.90
N ALA A 6 7.15 -28.98 -4.22
CA ALA A 6 7.16 -27.73 -4.96
C ALA A 6 5.95 -26.92 -4.48
N SER A 7 6.16 -26.01 -3.52
CA SER A 7 5.18 -25.01 -3.14
C SER A 7 4.86 -24.18 -4.39
N SER A 8 3.75 -24.49 -5.06
CA SER A 8 3.29 -23.72 -6.21
C SER A 8 2.99 -22.31 -5.72
N SER A 9 3.71 -21.31 -6.24
CA SER A 9 3.43 -19.92 -5.93
C SER A 9 1.95 -19.63 -6.19
N PRO A 10 1.26 -18.92 -5.29
CA PRO A 10 -0.13 -18.54 -5.51
C PRO A 10 -0.26 -17.74 -6.81
N GLY A 11 -1.35 -17.96 -7.54
CA GLY A 11 -1.62 -17.24 -8.78
C GLY A 11 -1.76 -15.73 -8.54
N ALA A 12 -1.47 -14.93 -9.56
CA ALA A 12 -1.49 -13.47 -9.48
C ALA A 12 -2.84 -12.91 -8.99
N GLU A 13 -3.97 -13.54 -9.36
CA GLU A 13 -5.30 -13.14 -8.88
C GLU A 13 -5.43 -13.30 -7.36
N VAL A 14 -5.00 -14.44 -6.82
CA VAL A 14 -5.07 -14.73 -5.38
C VAL A 14 -4.21 -13.73 -4.61
N VAL A 15 -3.00 -13.47 -5.09
CA VAL A 15 -2.08 -12.48 -4.50
C VAL A 15 -2.68 -11.07 -4.56
N GLY A 16 -3.25 -10.68 -5.70
CA GLY A 16 -3.86 -9.36 -5.89
C GLY A 16 -5.05 -9.13 -4.96
N ARG A 17 -5.93 -10.12 -4.83
CA ARG A 17 -7.09 -10.07 -3.92
C ARG A 17 -6.65 -9.93 -2.46
N ALA A 18 -5.72 -10.79 -2.02
CA ALA A 18 -5.18 -10.72 -0.67
C ALA A 18 -4.48 -9.39 -0.39
N PHE A 19 -3.74 -8.84 -1.37
CA PHE A 19 -3.08 -7.54 -1.24
C PHE A 19 -4.09 -6.42 -0.99
N VAL A 20 -5.16 -6.33 -1.79
CA VAL A 20 -6.19 -5.29 -1.66
C VAL A 20 -6.91 -5.38 -0.31
N GLU A 21 -7.32 -6.58 0.09
CA GLU A 21 -8.00 -6.81 1.36
C GLU A 21 -7.11 -6.39 2.55
N GLN A 22 -5.84 -6.82 2.56
CA GLN A 22 -4.91 -6.48 3.63
C GLN A 22 -4.57 -4.99 3.65
N TYR A 23 -4.37 -4.37 2.48
CA TYR A 23 -4.06 -2.95 2.37
C TYR A 23 -5.15 -2.09 3.00
N TYR A 24 -6.42 -2.29 2.61
CA TYR A 24 -7.52 -1.49 3.14
C TYR A 24 -7.86 -1.84 4.59
N HIS A 25 -7.74 -3.11 5.00
CA HIS A 25 -7.90 -3.49 6.39
C HIS A 25 -6.91 -2.75 7.29
N ILE A 26 -5.63 -2.75 6.94
CA ILE A 26 -4.57 -2.07 7.70
C ILE A 26 -4.75 -0.56 7.63
N LEU A 27 -5.07 0.00 6.46
CA LEU A 27 -5.31 1.43 6.31
C LEU A 27 -6.39 1.95 7.28
N HIS A 28 -7.48 1.18 7.48
CA HIS A 28 -8.58 1.57 8.36
C HIS A 28 -8.28 1.29 9.84
N GLN A 29 -7.74 0.12 10.15
CA GLN A 29 -7.56 -0.34 11.54
C GLN A 29 -6.25 0.13 12.16
N SER A 30 -5.22 0.30 11.34
CA SER A 30 -3.85 0.60 11.77
C SER A 30 -3.14 1.41 10.69
N PRO A 31 -3.62 2.63 10.38
CA PRO A 31 -3.03 3.48 9.35
C PRO A 31 -1.51 3.60 9.53
N GLY A 32 -1.05 3.57 10.79
CA GLY A 32 0.35 3.46 11.25
C GLY A 32 1.26 2.57 10.39
N LEU A 33 0.70 1.47 9.89
CA LEU A 33 1.44 0.39 9.28
C LEU A 33 1.36 0.40 7.75
N VAL A 34 0.49 1.19 7.14
CA VAL A 34 0.25 1.16 5.69
C VAL A 34 1.49 1.51 4.87
N HIS A 35 2.43 2.30 5.42
CA HIS A 35 3.72 2.61 4.79
C HIS A 35 4.53 1.36 4.38
N ARG A 36 4.30 0.20 5.01
CA ARG A 36 5.00 -1.07 4.72
C ARG A 36 4.63 -1.67 3.37
N PHE A 37 3.53 -1.22 2.77
CA PHE A 37 3.10 -1.62 1.43
C PHE A 37 3.81 -0.84 0.32
N TYR A 38 4.66 0.12 0.68
CA TYR A 38 5.40 0.96 -0.24
C TYR A 38 6.90 0.71 -0.10
N GLN A 39 7.61 0.77 -1.23
CA GLN A 39 9.08 0.80 -1.26
C GLN A 39 9.56 2.26 -1.20
N ASP A 40 10.83 2.47 -0.87
CA ASP A 40 11.41 3.83 -0.75
C ASP A 40 11.24 4.67 -2.03
N SER A 41 11.30 4.02 -3.19
CA SER A 41 11.12 4.61 -4.52
C SER A 41 9.66 4.70 -4.98
N SER A 42 8.70 4.24 -4.17
CA SER A 42 7.28 4.34 -4.52
C SER A 42 6.83 5.79 -4.57
N LEU A 43 6.08 6.10 -5.63
CA LEU A 43 5.45 7.39 -5.84
C LEU A 43 3.96 7.24 -5.59
N LEU A 44 3.43 8.08 -4.71
CA LEU A 44 1.98 8.18 -4.50
C LEU A 44 1.45 9.43 -5.15
N THR A 45 0.47 9.25 -6.03
CA THR A 45 -0.18 10.31 -6.79
C THR A 45 -1.66 10.29 -6.46
N ARG A 46 -2.18 11.40 -5.91
CA ARG A 46 -3.62 11.63 -5.81
C ARG A 46 -3.97 12.94 -6.52
N PRO A 47 -4.88 12.93 -7.50
CA PRO A 47 -5.51 14.14 -7.99
C PRO A 47 -6.35 14.72 -6.85
N ASP A 48 -6.12 15.97 -6.49
CA ASP A 48 -7.02 16.69 -5.60
C ASP A 48 -8.37 16.98 -6.30
N ALA A 49 -9.32 17.58 -5.56
CA ALA A 49 -10.63 17.93 -6.11
C ALA A 49 -10.56 18.93 -7.29
N THR A 50 -9.41 19.57 -7.50
CA THR A 50 -9.15 20.50 -8.62
C THR A 50 -8.40 19.83 -9.79
N GLY A 51 -8.08 18.54 -9.67
CA GLY A 51 -7.32 17.77 -10.65
C GLY A 51 -5.80 17.98 -10.56
N SER A 52 -5.31 18.76 -9.60
CA SER A 52 -3.89 18.96 -9.36
C SER A 52 -3.30 17.72 -8.69
N VAL A 53 -2.22 17.21 -9.29
CA VAL A 53 -1.56 16.00 -8.83
C VAL A 53 -0.52 16.36 -7.78
N THR A 54 -0.73 15.91 -6.55
CA THR A 54 0.33 15.95 -5.54
C THR A 54 1.08 14.61 -5.58
N THR A 55 2.33 14.63 -6.05
CA THR A 55 3.23 13.48 -5.97
C THR A 55 4.00 13.55 -4.66
N VAL A 56 3.85 12.51 -3.83
CA VAL A 56 4.61 12.39 -2.58
C VAL A 56 5.58 11.22 -2.70
N THR A 57 6.87 11.49 -2.50
CA THR A 57 7.93 10.48 -2.44
C THR A 57 8.03 9.94 -1.01
N THR A 58 7.96 8.61 -0.86
CA THR A 58 7.96 7.89 0.43
C THR A 58 9.09 8.30 1.38
N MET A 59 10.26 8.71 0.86
CA MET A 59 11.42 9.11 1.67
C MET A 59 11.30 10.45 2.43
N GLN A 60 10.45 11.39 2.01
CA GLN A 60 10.43 12.75 2.63
C GLN A 60 9.48 12.88 3.83
N VAL A 61 8.76 11.81 4.20
CA VAL A 61 7.48 11.97 4.91
C VAL A 61 7.25 10.83 5.91
N ARG A 62 8.17 10.63 6.87
CA ARG A 62 8.06 9.49 7.82
C ARG A 62 6.87 9.62 8.79
N ASP A 63 6.64 10.81 9.36
CA ASP A 63 5.55 11.03 10.34
C ASP A 63 4.30 11.65 9.69
N SER A 64 4.47 12.45 8.64
CA SER A 64 3.33 13.10 7.97
C SER A 64 2.62 12.22 6.95
N MET A 65 3.16 11.05 6.58
CA MET A 65 2.51 10.12 5.65
C MET A 65 1.27 9.51 6.28
N LEU A 66 1.25 9.29 7.60
CA LEU A 66 0.06 8.79 8.27
C LEU A 66 -1.12 9.74 8.19
N PHE A 67 -0.87 11.00 8.52
CA PHE A 67 -1.89 12.03 8.44
C PHE A 67 -2.29 12.32 7.00
N LYS A 68 -1.31 12.38 6.07
CA LYS A 68 -1.59 12.59 4.65
C LYS A 68 -2.34 11.41 4.06
N LEU A 69 -1.91 10.16 4.24
CA LEU A 69 -2.61 8.97 3.75
C LEU A 69 -4.02 8.88 4.34
N TYR A 70 -4.17 9.04 5.65
CA TYR A 70 -5.50 9.01 6.26
C TYR A 70 -6.41 10.08 5.66
N LYS A 71 -5.91 11.31 5.50
CA LYS A 71 -6.63 12.41 4.81
C LYS A 71 -6.81 12.15 3.30
N LEU A 72 -5.89 11.40 2.67
CA LEU A 72 -5.94 11.03 1.26
C LEU A 72 -7.02 9.98 0.97
N PHE A 73 -7.28 9.12 1.94
CA PHE A 73 -8.21 7.99 1.84
C PHE A 73 -9.56 8.24 2.53
N ASN A 74 -9.71 9.27 3.38
CA ASN A 74 -10.97 9.56 4.09
C ASN A 74 -11.74 10.84 3.69
N PHE A 75 -11.26 11.70 2.80
CA PHE A 75 -12.08 12.76 2.16
C PHE A 75 -11.50 13.10 0.80
#